data_AF-A0A376KL39-F1
#
_entry.id   AF-A0A376KL39-F1
#
_cell.length_a   1.000
_cell.length_b   1.000
_cell.length_c   1.000
_cell.angle_alpha   90.00
_cell.angle_beta   90.00
_cell.angle_gamma   90.00
#
_symmetry.space_group_name_H-M   'P 1'
#
loop_
_entity.id
_entity.type
_entity.pdbx_description
1 polymer ?
#
loop_
_entity_poly.entity_id
_entity_poly.type
_entity_poly.pdbx_seq_one_letter_code
_entity_poly.pdbx_strand_id
1 'polypeptide(L)'
;MSLSRRQFIQASGIALCAGAVPLKASAAGQQQPLPVPPLLESRRGQPLFMTVQRAHWSFTPGTRASVWGINGRYLGPTIRVWKGDDVKLIYSNRLTENVSMTVAGLQVPGPLMAVRHG
;
A
#
# COMPACT_ATOMS: atom_id res chain seq x y z
N MET A 1 -32.10 11.72 55.17
CA MET A 1 -30.70 11.31 55.41
C MET A 1 -29.84 12.57 55.47
N SER A 2 -29.29 12.93 56.63
CA SER A 2 -28.44 14.12 56.76
C SER A 2 -27.01 13.79 56.38
N LEU A 3 -26.43 14.53 55.43
CA LEU A 3 -25.02 14.41 55.05
C LEU A 3 -24.17 15.14 56.10
N SER A 4 -23.20 14.44 56.68
CA SER A 4 -22.24 15.04 57.62
C SER A 4 -21.25 15.96 56.90
N ARG A 5 -20.81 17.05 57.54
CA ARG A 5 -19.77 17.96 56.99
C ARG A 5 -18.51 17.21 56.54
N ARG A 6 -18.12 16.14 57.23
CA ARG A 6 -16.99 15.28 56.84
C ARG A 6 -17.24 14.54 55.52
N GLN A 7 -18.44 13.96 55.36
CA GLN A 7 -18.82 13.27 54.12
C GLN A 7 -18.90 14.25 52.94
N PHE A 8 -19.37 15.47 53.18
CA PHE A 8 -19.39 16.50 52.15
C PHE A 8 -17.97 16.85 51.68
N ILE A 9 -17.04 17.12 52.60
CA ILE A 9 -15.65 17.45 52.25
C ILE A 9 -14.97 16.28 51.52
N GLN A 10 -15.18 15.05 51.98
CA GLN A 10 -14.63 13.85 51.36
C GLN A 10 -15.19 13.63 49.96
N ALA A 11 -16.51 13.74 49.78
CA ALA A 11 -17.17 13.56 48.49
C ALA A 11 -16.74 14.65 47.49
N SER A 12 -16.62 15.90 47.95
CA SER A 12 -16.16 17.03 47.13
C SER A 12 -14.72 16.81 46.67
N GLY A 13 -13.83 16.37 47.56
CA GLY A 13 -12.43 16.11 47.24
C GLY A 13 -12.26 15.00 46.20
N ILE A 14 -13.02 13.90 46.32
CA ILE A 14 -12.99 12.80 45.35
C ILE A 14 -13.50 13.27 43.99
N ALA A 15 -14.61 14.02 43.95
CA ALA A 15 -15.16 14.55 42.71
C ALA A 15 -14.17 15.49 42.00
N LEU A 16 -13.46 16.32 42.77
CA LEU A 16 -12.45 17.25 42.26
C LEU A 16 -11.24 16.50 41.67
N CYS A 17 -10.75 15.47 42.36
CA CYS A 17 -9.67 14.62 41.86
C CYS A 17 -10.07 13.83 40.61
N ALA A 18 -11.31 13.33 40.55
CA ALA A 18 -11.82 12.61 39.38
C ALA A 18 -11.98 13.52 38.15
N GLY A 19 -12.42 14.77 38.35
CA GLY A 19 -12.54 15.76 37.28
C GLY A 19 -11.20 16.30 36.76
N ALA A 20 -10.12 16.19 37.56
CA ALA A 20 -8.77 16.59 37.18
C ALA A 20 -7.97 15.50 36.44
N VAL A 21 -8.53 14.30 36.27
CA VAL A 21 -7.88 13.25 35.50
C VAL A 21 -7.83 13.67 34.03
N PRO A 22 -6.64 13.85 33.43
CA PRO A 22 -6.56 14.23 32.03
C PRO A 22 -7.13 13.12 31.16
N LEU A 23 -8.10 13.47 30.30
CA LEU A 23 -8.58 12.57 29.26
C LEU A 23 -7.41 12.31 28.30
N LYS A 24 -6.97 11.05 28.23
CA LYS A 24 -6.00 10.62 27.23
C LYS A 24 -6.67 10.65 25.86
N ALA A 25 -6.46 11.73 25.11
CA ALA A 25 -6.77 11.76 23.68
C ALA A 25 -5.65 11.03 22.93
N SER A 26 -5.95 9.87 22.35
CA SER A 26 -5.01 9.15 21.49
C SER A 26 -5.17 9.66 20.06
N ALA A 27 -4.30 10.58 19.64
CA ALA A 27 -4.21 10.99 18.24
C ALA A 27 -3.30 10.00 17.48
N ALA A 28 -3.81 9.49 16.35
CA ALA A 28 -3.22 8.51 15.45
C ALA A 28 -3.00 7.10 16.07
N GLY A 29 -3.90 6.17 15.74
CA GLY A 29 -3.66 4.74 15.93
C GLY A 29 -2.45 4.25 15.10
N GLN A 30 -1.96 3.06 15.40
CA GLN A 30 -0.77 2.48 14.77
C GLN A 30 -0.89 2.47 13.25
N GLN A 31 -0.06 3.26 12.58
CA GLN A 31 -0.09 3.46 11.13
C GLN A 31 0.44 2.21 10.42
N GLN A 32 -0.20 1.79 9.31
CA GLN A 32 0.31 0.67 8.53
C GLN A 32 1.66 1.04 7.90
N PRO A 33 2.67 0.15 7.96
CA PRO A 33 3.94 0.40 7.30
C PRO A 33 3.74 0.52 5.79
N LEU A 34 4.51 1.41 5.17
CA LEU A 34 4.44 1.61 3.72
C LEU A 34 4.87 0.33 3.00
N PRO A 35 4.01 -0.23 2.12
CA PRO A 35 4.38 -1.39 1.34
C PRO A 35 5.45 -1.05 0.30
N VAL A 36 6.63 -1.63 0.43
CA VAL A 36 7.71 -1.47 -0.55
C VAL A 36 7.53 -2.52 -1.66
N PRO A 37 7.40 -2.11 -2.94
CA PRO A 37 7.32 -3.06 -4.05
C PRO A 37 8.62 -3.87 -4.19
N PRO A 38 8.53 -5.14 -4.60
CA PRO A 38 9.73 -5.96 -4.82
C PRO A 38 10.52 -5.41 -6.00
N LEU A 39 11.84 -5.44 -5.85
CA LEU A 39 12.78 -5.03 -6.88
C LEU A 39 12.93 -6.15 -7.92
N LEU A 40 12.73 -5.82 -9.19
CA LEU A 40 12.90 -6.72 -10.32
C LEU A 40 14.01 -6.18 -11.24
N GLU A 41 15.08 -6.96 -11.36
CA GLU A 41 16.30 -6.60 -12.10
C GLU A 41 16.66 -7.70 -13.10
N SER A 42 17.16 -7.31 -14.26
CA SER A 42 17.73 -8.26 -15.23
C SER A 42 19.06 -8.78 -14.71
N ARG A 43 19.04 -9.93 -14.05
CA ARG A 43 20.28 -10.58 -13.57
C ARG A 43 20.86 -11.41 -14.71
N ARG A 44 22.01 -11.00 -15.26
CA ARG A 44 22.75 -11.73 -16.31
C ARG A 44 21.95 -11.91 -17.62
N GLY A 45 21.22 -10.88 -18.04
CA GLY A 45 20.43 -10.91 -19.28
C GLY A 45 19.16 -11.77 -19.20
N GLN A 46 18.76 -12.21 -18.01
CA GLN A 46 17.51 -12.94 -17.83
C GLN A 46 16.30 -12.07 -18.17
N PRO A 47 15.28 -12.64 -18.83
CA PRO A 47 14.07 -11.89 -19.15
C PRO A 47 13.31 -11.50 -17.89
N LEU A 48 12.71 -10.32 -17.94
CA LEU A 48 11.84 -9.81 -16.91
C LEU A 48 10.39 -10.15 -17.24
N PHE A 49 9.76 -10.98 -16.41
CA PHE A 49 8.38 -11.40 -16.59
C PHE A 49 7.40 -10.49 -15.86
N MET A 50 6.41 -10.00 -16.59
CA MET A 50 5.32 -9.18 -16.08
C MET A 50 3.98 -9.78 -16.46
N THR A 51 3.32 -10.38 -15.47
CA THR A 51 1.97 -10.93 -15.63
C THR A 51 0.96 -9.93 -15.09
N VAL A 52 0.18 -9.31 -15.98
CA VAL A 52 -0.95 -8.46 -15.63
C VAL A 52 -2.12 -9.36 -15.23
N GLN A 53 -2.57 -9.26 -13.99
CA GLN A 53 -3.61 -10.14 -13.45
C GLN A 53 -4.38 -9.48 -12.31
N ARG A 54 -5.50 -10.11 -11.92
CA ARG A 54 -6.22 -9.75 -10.69
C ARG A 54 -5.40 -10.12 -9.46
N ALA A 55 -5.47 -9.27 -8.44
CA ALA A 55 -4.88 -9.47 -7.12
C ALA A 55 -5.88 -9.04 -6.04
N HIS A 56 -5.58 -9.35 -4.79
CA HIS A 56 -6.34 -8.86 -3.65
C HIS A 56 -5.50 -7.91 -2.82
N TRP A 57 -6.08 -6.78 -2.43
CA TRP A 57 -5.38 -5.75 -1.67
C TRP A 57 -6.25 -5.19 -0.55
N SER A 58 -5.61 -4.80 0.55
CA SER A 58 -6.25 -4.18 1.70
C SER A 58 -5.83 -2.72 1.75
N PHE A 59 -6.74 -1.81 1.41
CA PHE A 59 -6.51 -0.37 1.53
C PHE A 59 -6.73 0.14 2.96
N THR A 60 -7.46 -0.62 3.77
CA THR A 60 -7.78 -0.30 5.17
C THR A 60 -7.82 -1.61 5.96
N PRO A 61 -7.27 -1.65 7.19
CA PRO A 61 -7.25 -2.86 8.02
C PRO A 61 -8.62 -3.55 8.09
N GLY A 62 -8.63 -4.87 7.91
CA GLY A 62 -9.85 -5.68 7.95
C GLY A 62 -10.65 -5.75 6.64
N THR A 63 -10.28 -4.98 5.60
CA THR A 63 -10.94 -5.03 4.29
C THR A 63 -10.09 -5.75 3.24
N ARG A 64 -10.74 -6.28 2.19
CA ARG A 64 -10.07 -6.86 1.04
C ARG A 64 -10.85 -6.53 -0.24
N ALA A 65 -10.19 -5.89 -1.19
CA ALA A 65 -10.75 -5.54 -2.49
C ALA A 65 -10.05 -6.34 -3.60
N SER A 66 -10.81 -6.70 -4.63
CA SER A 66 -10.26 -7.19 -5.90
C SER A 66 -9.69 -6.00 -6.66
N VAL A 67 -8.43 -6.10 -7.05
CA VAL A 67 -7.69 -5.04 -7.76
C VAL A 67 -6.94 -5.66 -8.93
N TRP A 68 -6.41 -4.82 -9.81
CA TRP A 68 -5.46 -5.27 -10.83
C TRP A 68 -4.04 -4.93 -10.41
N GLY A 69 -3.10 -5.67 -10.98
CA GLY A 69 -1.70 -5.27 -11.00
C GLY A 69 -0.83 -6.34 -11.64
N ILE A 70 0.45 -6.28 -11.32
CA ILE A 70 1.50 -7.05 -11.99
C ILE A 70 2.10 -8.04 -10.99
N ASN A 71 2.26 -9.29 -11.41
CA ASN A 71 2.85 -10.38 -10.63
C ASN A 71 2.12 -10.62 -9.29
N GLY A 72 0.79 -10.45 -9.29
CA GLY A 72 -0.08 -10.80 -8.14
C GLY A 72 -0.12 -9.76 -7.02
N ARG A 73 0.32 -8.53 -7.28
CA ARG A 73 0.28 -7.42 -6.32
C ARG A 73 -0.55 -6.28 -6.86
N TYR A 74 -1.11 -5.46 -5.97
CA TYR A 74 -1.59 -4.13 -6.35
C TYR A 74 -0.41 -3.30 -6.88
N LEU A 75 -0.62 -2.57 -7.98
CA LEU A 75 0.44 -1.94 -8.77
C LEU A 75 1.36 -2.99 -9.42
N GLY A 76 2.64 -3.02 -9.09
CA GLY A 76 3.62 -3.93 -9.68
C GLY A 76 4.97 -3.83 -9.00
N PRO A 77 5.96 -4.62 -9.44
CA PRO A 77 7.33 -4.54 -8.95
C PRO A 77 8.01 -3.22 -9.37
N THR A 78 9.04 -2.82 -8.63
CA THR A 78 9.97 -1.76 -9.07
C THR A 78 10.98 -2.38 -10.03
N ILE A 79 10.94 -1.96 -11.29
CA ILE A 79 11.89 -2.43 -12.30
C ILE A 79 13.15 -1.57 -12.24
N ARG A 80 14.32 -2.19 -12.21
CA ARG A 80 15.61 -1.50 -12.32
C ARG A 80 16.42 -2.08 -13.46
N VAL A 81 16.92 -1.16 -14.28
CA VAL A 81 17.73 -1.42 -15.48
C VAL A 81 18.89 -0.43 -15.49
N TRP A 82 19.98 -0.76 -16.18
CA TRP A 82 21.15 0.09 -16.29
C TRP A 82 21.27 0.68 -17.69
N LYS A 83 21.94 1.84 -17.78
CA LYS A 83 22.21 2.47 -19.08
C LYS A 83 23.12 1.55 -19.89
N GLY A 84 22.69 1.21 -21.11
CA GLY A 84 23.40 0.29 -21.99
C GLY A 84 22.92 -1.16 -21.91
N ASP A 85 21.94 -1.47 -21.04
CA ASP A 85 21.34 -2.80 -20.99
C ASP A 85 20.39 -3.05 -22.17
N ASP A 86 20.52 -4.21 -22.81
CA ASP A 86 19.50 -4.80 -23.67
C ASP A 86 18.56 -5.67 -22.83
N VAL A 87 17.44 -5.09 -22.40
CA VAL A 87 16.50 -5.76 -21.47
C VAL A 87 15.40 -6.48 -22.24
N LYS A 88 15.29 -7.80 -22.03
CA LYS A 88 14.16 -8.60 -22.53
C LYS A 88 12.97 -8.53 -21.58
N LEU A 89 11.95 -7.79 -21.98
CA LEU A 89 10.72 -7.57 -21.21
C LEU A 89 9.59 -8.44 -21.77
N ILE A 90 8.96 -9.27 -20.94
CA ILE A 90 7.90 -10.20 -21.37
C ILE A 90 6.62 -9.87 -20.61
N TYR A 91 5.64 -9.29 -21.32
CA TYR A 91 4.30 -9.05 -20.80
C TYR A 91 3.39 -10.25 -21.05
N SER A 92 2.57 -10.60 -20.07
CA SER A 92 1.51 -11.60 -20.19
C SER A 92 0.23 -11.02 -19.62
N ASN A 93 -0.82 -10.93 -20.44
CA ASN A 93 -2.14 -10.48 -20.01
C ASN A 93 -2.98 -11.68 -19.54
N ARG A 94 -3.38 -11.69 -18.27
CA ARG A 94 -4.32 -12.66 -17.69
C ARG A 94 -5.62 -11.99 -17.23
N LEU A 95 -5.87 -10.76 -17.63
CA LEU A 95 -7.16 -10.11 -17.49
C LEU A 95 -8.10 -10.53 -18.61
N THR A 96 -9.40 -10.28 -18.42
CA THR A 96 -10.45 -10.62 -19.38
C THR A 96 -10.67 -9.54 -20.45
N GLU A 97 -9.77 -8.55 -20.52
CA GLU A 97 -9.87 -7.39 -21.40
C GLU A 97 -8.54 -7.10 -22.06
N ASN A 98 -8.58 -6.38 -23.18
CA ASN A 98 -7.40 -6.00 -23.94
C ASN A 98 -6.58 -4.95 -23.16
N VAL A 99 -5.27 -5.19 -23.05
CA VAL A 99 -4.36 -4.31 -22.33
C VAL A 99 -3.20 -3.91 -23.24
N SER A 100 -2.80 -2.65 -23.14
CA SER A 100 -1.55 -2.13 -23.69
C SER A 100 -0.70 -1.55 -22.57
N MET A 101 0.59 -1.84 -22.57
CA MET A 101 1.54 -1.35 -21.56
C MET A 101 2.59 -0.46 -22.22
N THR A 102 2.97 0.60 -21.51
CA THR A 102 4.04 1.51 -21.89
C THR A 102 4.85 1.92 -20.67
N VAL A 103 6.09 2.37 -20.90
CA VAL A 103 6.95 2.91 -19.84
C VAL A 103 7.11 4.40 -20.07
N ALA A 104 6.40 5.20 -19.27
CA ALA A 104 6.47 6.65 -19.35
C ALA A 104 7.91 7.15 -19.13
N GLY A 105 8.41 7.97 -20.05
CA GLY A 105 9.75 8.54 -20.00
C GLY A 105 10.87 7.62 -20.51
N LEU A 106 10.58 6.40 -20.93
CA LEU A 106 11.59 5.51 -21.51
C LEU A 106 11.96 5.98 -22.93
N GLN A 107 13.27 6.12 -23.18
CA GLN A 107 13.78 6.54 -24.49
C GLN A 107 14.06 5.31 -25.35
N VAL A 108 13.09 4.92 -26.17
CA VAL A 108 13.17 3.80 -27.12
C VAL A 108 12.51 4.15 -28.46
N PRO A 109 12.85 3.48 -29.56
CA PRO A 109 12.12 3.60 -30.83
C PRO A 109 10.62 3.33 -30.66
N GLY A 110 9.79 4.00 -31.45
CA GLY A 110 8.32 3.91 -31.41
C GLY A 110 7.75 2.48 -31.39
N PRO A 111 8.26 1.52 -32.19
CA PRO A 111 7.78 0.14 -32.16
C PRO A 111 7.92 -0.59 -30.81
N LEU A 112 8.76 -0.09 -29.89
CA LEU A 112 8.97 -0.67 -28.56
C LEU A 112 8.15 0.01 -27.45
N MET A 113 7.46 1.11 -27.75
CA MET A 113 6.77 1.95 -26.76
C MET A 113 5.48 1.33 -26.21
N ALA A 114 4.73 0.62 -27.06
CA ALA A 114 3.42 0.08 -26.70
C ALA A 114 3.32 -1.36 -27.20
N VAL A 115 3.14 -2.30 -26.28
CA VAL A 115 2.85 -3.70 -26.61
C VAL A 115 1.36 -3.92 -26.45
N ARG A 116 0.65 -4.06 -27.58
CA ARG A 116 -0.77 -4.46 -27.60
C ARG A 116 -0.82 -5.98 -27.72
N HIS A 117 -1.25 -6.65 -26.65
CA HIS A 117 -1.63 -8.06 -26.73
C HIS A 117 -3.13 -8.13 -27.01
N GLY A 118 -3.48 -8.61 -28.21
CA GLY A 118 -4.84 -9.00 -28.59
C GLY A 118 -5.08 -10.48 -28.33
#